data_AF-A0A6N8XII0-F1
#
_entry.id   AF-A0A6N8XII0-F1
#
_cell.length_a   1.000
_cell.length_b   1.000
_cell.length_c   1.000
_cell.angle_alpha   90.00
_cell.angle_beta   90.00
_cell.angle_gamma   90.00
#
_symmetry.space_group_name_H-M   'P 1'
#
loop_
_entity.id
_entity.type
_entity.pdbx_description
1 polymer ?
#
loop_
_entity_poly.entity_id
_entity_poly.type
_entity_poly.pdbx_seq_one_letter_code
_entity_poly.pdbx_strand_id
1 'polypeptide(L)'
;MRNAPPAKVIVDLDCRHLAIPKGRKRSDYVVVTEEDGAGWVSPIELKSGAFRGREVAEQLQGGADTADEWLPDACSFNFVPILAHGRSVPKPQLRTLRAAKVRLRDRVSQAVLIRCGEPLRKALDHVSG
;
A
#
# COMPACT_ATOMS: atom_id res chain seq x y z
N MET A 1 29.57 9.48 -5.72
CA MET A 1 28.44 8.60 -6.10
C MET A 1 27.15 9.39 -5.99
N ARG A 2 26.68 10.01 -7.07
CA ARG A 2 25.38 10.71 -7.13
C ARG A 2 24.82 10.44 -8.52
N ASN A 3 23.58 9.97 -8.62
CA ASN A 3 22.80 9.60 -9.82
C ASN A 3 22.37 8.12 -9.92
N ALA A 4 22.54 7.30 -8.88
CA ALA A 4 21.69 6.13 -8.73
C ALA A 4 20.38 6.60 -8.09
N PRO A 5 19.20 6.29 -8.66
CA PRO A 5 17.94 6.48 -7.96
C PRO A 5 18.04 5.81 -6.58
N PRO A 6 17.46 6.40 -5.52
CA PRO A 6 17.33 5.72 -4.24
C PRO A 6 16.70 4.34 -4.45
N ALA A 7 17.11 3.34 -3.66
CA ALA A 7 16.61 1.98 -3.82
C ALA A 7 15.07 1.98 -3.72
N LYS A 8 14.42 1.60 -4.82
CA LYS A 8 12.97 1.35 -4.87
C LYS A 8 12.80 -0.16 -4.86
N VAL A 9 12.14 -0.67 -3.82
CA VAL A 9 11.83 -2.10 -3.70
C VAL A 9 10.33 -2.28 -3.86
N ILE A 10 9.95 -3.18 -4.76
CA ILE A 10 8.59 -3.68 -4.88
C ILE A 10 8.62 -5.13 -4.46
N VAL A 11 7.89 -5.46 -3.40
CA VAL A 11 7.79 -6.82 -2.88
C VAL A 11 6.44 -7.39 -3.28
N ASP A 12 6.45 -8.41 -4.13
CA ASP A 12 5.28 -9.23 -4.48
C ASP A 12 4.97 -10.17 -3.31
N LEU A 13 3.85 -9.95 -2.61
CA LEU A 13 3.46 -10.73 -1.43
C LEU A 13 2.92 -12.13 -1.80
N ASP A 14 2.71 -12.42 -3.07
CA ASP A 14 2.41 -13.77 -3.57
C ASP A 14 3.66 -14.55 -3.98
N CYS A 15 4.85 -13.93 -3.88
CA CYS A 15 6.11 -14.62 -4.06
C CYS A 15 6.29 -15.74 -3.02
N ARG A 16 6.41 -16.98 -3.52
CA ARG A 16 6.56 -18.19 -2.70
C ARG A 16 7.80 -18.20 -1.81
N HIS A 17 8.82 -17.41 -2.16
CA HIS A 17 10.07 -17.33 -1.41
C HIS A 17 9.97 -16.46 -0.14
N LEU A 18 8.94 -15.62 -0.01
CA LEU A 18 8.75 -14.78 1.18
C LEU A 18 8.21 -15.57 2.39
N ALA A 19 7.83 -16.84 2.20
CA ALA A 19 7.30 -17.70 3.24
C ALA A 19 6.12 -17.10 4.06
N ILE A 20 5.36 -16.16 3.47
CA ILE A 20 4.21 -15.53 4.13
C ILE A 20 3.15 -16.61 4.40
N PRO A 21 2.66 -16.76 5.65
CA PRO A 21 1.70 -17.80 6.00
C PRO A 21 0.47 -17.84 5.08
N LYS A 22 0.12 -19.03 4.62
CA LYS A 22 -1.09 -19.25 3.81
C LYS A 22 -2.33 -18.91 4.65
N GLY A 23 -3.27 -18.19 4.04
CA GLY A 23 -4.56 -17.84 4.67
C GLY A 23 -4.59 -16.46 5.36
N ARG A 24 -3.45 -15.78 5.53
CA ARG A 24 -3.44 -14.37 5.92
C ARG A 24 -3.90 -13.52 4.74
N LYS A 25 -4.97 -12.73 4.93
CA LYS A 25 -5.34 -11.69 3.96
C LYS A 25 -4.21 -10.68 3.91
N ARG A 26 -3.75 -10.36 2.71
CA ARG A 26 -2.65 -9.44 2.45
C ARG A 26 -2.85 -8.76 1.11
N SER A 27 -2.18 -7.64 0.91
CA SER A 27 -2.16 -6.93 -0.35
C SER A 27 -1.33 -7.68 -1.38
N ASP A 28 -1.47 -7.37 -2.65
CA ASP A 28 -0.64 -8.00 -3.70
C ASP A 28 0.82 -7.55 -3.59
N TYR A 29 1.06 -6.27 -3.30
CA TYR A 29 2.42 -5.72 -3.21
C TYR A 29 2.63 -4.89 -1.95
N VAL A 30 3.91 -4.71 -1.59
CA VAL A 30 4.40 -3.63 -0.74
C VAL A 30 5.50 -2.88 -1.50
N VAL A 31 5.36 -1.57 -1.60
CA VAL A 31 6.38 -0.69 -2.17
C VAL A 31 7.08 0.05 -1.04
N VAL A 32 8.42 0.01 -1.06
CA VAL A 32 9.28 0.85 -0.23
C VAL A 32 10.15 1.68 -1.17
N THR A 33 10.04 2.99 -1.08
CA THR A 33 10.76 3.93 -1.96
C THR A 33 11.17 5.17 -1.19
N GLU A 34 12.16 5.89 -1.69
CA GLU A 34 12.50 7.24 -1.23
C GLU A 34 12.30 8.22 -2.40
N GLU A 35 11.62 9.33 -2.13
CA GLU A 35 11.36 10.40 -3.09
C GLU A 35 11.55 11.74 -2.37
N ASP A 36 12.38 12.63 -2.95
CA ASP A 36 12.74 13.93 -2.39
C ASP A 36 13.24 13.90 -0.92
N GLY A 37 13.95 12.83 -0.55
CA GLY A 37 14.48 12.62 0.80
C GLY A 37 13.45 12.11 1.82
N ALA A 38 12.22 11.82 1.38
CA ALA A 38 11.18 11.21 2.20
C ALA A 38 11.00 9.72 1.83
N GLY A 39 11.14 8.84 2.82
CA GLY A 39 10.81 7.42 2.68
C GLY A 39 9.30 7.20 2.63
N TRP A 40 8.85 6.25 1.82
CA TRP A 40 7.45 5.86 1.67
C TRP A 40 7.31 4.35 1.82
N VAL A 41 6.28 3.93 2.55
CA VAL A 41 5.84 2.53 2.64
C VAL A 41 4.39 2.44 2.22
N SER A 42 4.11 1.63 1.22
CA SER A 42 2.80 1.52 0.60
C SER A 42 2.40 0.09 0.29
N PRO A 43 1.51 -0.54 1.08
CA PRO A 43 0.82 -1.75 0.64
C PRO A 43 -0.13 -1.40 -0.51
N ILE A 44 -0.11 -2.20 -1.57
CA ILE A 44 -0.91 -1.99 -2.78
C ILE A 44 -1.76 -3.21 -3.07
N GLU A 45 -3.08 -3.01 -3.10
CA GLU A 45 -4.05 -4.01 -3.55
C GLU A 45 -4.53 -3.67 -4.96
N LEU A 46 -4.55 -4.66 -5.85
CA LEU A 46 -5.03 -4.58 -7.21
C LEU A 46 -6.43 -5.19 -7.33
N LYS A 47 -7.40 -4.43 -7.84
CA LYS A 47 -8.74 -4.95 -8.15
C LYS A 47 -9.14 -4.64 -9.59
N SER A 48 -9.23 -5.69 -10.42
CA SER A 48 -9.70 -5.58 -11.82
C SER A 48 -11.23 -5.66 -11.96
N GLY A 49 -11.92 -6.17 -10.94
CA GLY A 49 -13.36 -6.44 -10.94
C GLY A 49 -14.10 -5.90 -9.71
N ALA A 50 -15.27 -6.47 -9.44
CA ALA A 50 -16.04 -6.14 -8.24
C ALA A 50 -15.29 -6.61 -6.98
N PHE A 51 -15.38 -5.81 -5.91
CA PHE A 51 -14.75 -6.13 -4.63
C PHE A 51 -15.58 -5.58 -3.46
N ARG A 52 -15.28 -6.06 -2.25
CA ARG A 52 -15.81 -5.52 -1.00
C ARG A 52 -14.77 -4.62 -0.35
N GLY A 53 -15.13 -3.39 -0.03
CA GLY A 53 -14.21 -2.40 0.54
C GLY A 53 -13.60 -2.86 1.87
N ARG A 54 -14.38 -3.59 2.69
CA ARG A 54 -13.87 -4.22 3.92
C ARG A 54 -12.77 -5.24 3.64
N GLU A 55 -12.95 -6.07 2.61
CA GLU A 55 -11.98 -7.09 2.24
C GLU A 55 -10.68 -6.46 1.75
N VAL A 56 -10.77 -5.44 0.90
CA VAL A 56 -9.60 -4.66 0.47
C VAL A 56 -8.89 -4.03 1.67
N ALA A 57 -9.61 -3.47 2.64
CA ALA A 57 -8.99 -2.90 3.82
C ALA A 57 -8.26 -3.95 4.68
N GLU A 58 -8.85 -5.15 4.84
CA GLU A 58 -8.20 -6.28 5.52
C GLU A 58 -6.93 -6.74 4.78
N GLN A 59 -6.94 -6.76 3.44
CA GLN A 59 -5.77 -7.05 2.62
C GLN A 59 -4.67 -5.98 2.78
N LEU A 60 -5.03 -4.71 2.68
CA LEU A 60 -4.09 -3.60 2.88
C LEU A 60 -3.49 -3.60 4.29
N GLN A 61 -4.29 -3.92 5.31
CA GLN A 61 -3.77 -4.08 6.67
C GLN A 61 -2.78 -5.24 6.76
N GLY A 62 -3.09 -6.41 6.17
CA GLY A 62 -2.14 -7.52 6.16
C GLY A 62 -0.85 -7.21 5.41
N GLY A 63 -0.91 -6.40 4.36
CA GLY A 63 0.28 -5.87 3.68
C GLY A 63 1.10 -4.93 4.57
N ALA A 64 0.42 -4.03 5.29
CA ALA A 64 1.06 -3.12 6.24
C ALA A 64 1.74 -3.89 7.38
N ASP A 65 1.05 -4.86 7.98
CA ASP A 65 1.63 -5.68 9.04
C ASP A 65 2.86 -6.46 8.54
N THR A 66 2.80 -6.98 7.31
CA THR A 66 3.95 -7.68 6.70
C THR A 66 5.13 -6.73 6.51
N ALA A 67 4.87 -5.47 6.11
CA ALA A 67 5.91 -4.46 6.00
C ALA A 67 6.53 -4.12 7.36
N ASP A 68 5.73 -4.08 8.44
CA ASP A 68 6.21 -3.80 9.80
C ASP A 68 7.27 -4.81 10.25
N GLU A 69 7.12 -6.09 9.89
CA GLU A 69 8.07 -7.17 10.18
C GLU A 69 9.43 -6.96 9.46
N TRP A 70 9.49 -6.15 8.40
CA TRP A 70 10.70 -5.93 7.59
C TRP A 70 11.38 -4.60 7.87
N LEU A 71 10.62 -3.61 8.32
CA LEU A 71 11.12 -2.27 8.54
C LEU A 71 11.93 -2.21 9.85
N PRO A 72 13.11 -1.58 9.86
CA PRO A 72 13.82 -1.31 11.11
C PRO A 72 12.94 -0.50 12.08
N ASP A 73 13.02 -0.74 13.38
CA ASP A 73 12.22 0.00 14.37
C ASP A 73 12.46 1.51 14.30
N ALA A 74 13.71 1.92 14.11
CA ALA A 74 14.15 3.31 14.04
C ALA A 74 14.21 3.85 12.60
N CYS A 75 13.15 3.70 11.81
CA CYS A 75 13.03 4.32 10.49
C CYS A 75 11.88 5.33 10.42
N SER A 76 12.11 6.46 9.75
CA SER A 76 11.06 7.45 9.45
C SER A 76 10.55 7.23 8.03
N PHE A 77 9.23 7.22 7.88
CA PHE A 77 8.58 7.06 6.58
C PHE A 77 7.19 7.70 6.59
N ASN A 78 6.71 8.00 5.40
CA ASN A 78 5.32 8.28 5.09
C ASN A 78 4.59 6.98 4.75
N PHE A 79 3.32 6.88 5.16
CA PHE A 79 2.53 5.67 4.98
C PHE A 79 1.30 5.94 4.10
N VAL A 80 1.22 5.23 2.97
CA VAL A 80 0.10 5.37 2.02
C VAL A 80 -0.39 3.99 1.58
N PRO A 81 -1.48 3.47 2.15
CA PRO A 81 -2.13 2.28 1.63
C PRO A 81 -2.84 2.63 0.31
N ILE A 82 -2.70 1.79 -0.72
CA ILE A 82 -3.16 2.10 -2.08
C ILE A 82 -4.07 1.00 -2.60
N LEU A 83 -5.24 1.39 -3.09
CA LEU A 83 -6.05 0.54 -3.95
C LEU A 83 -5.89 0.98 -5.40
N ALA A 84 -5.28 0.12 -6.22
CA ALA A 84 -5.27 0.30 -7.67
C ALA A 84 -6.44 -0.48 -8.29
N HIS A 85 -7.28 0.21 -9.07
CA HIS A 85 -8.50 -0.37 -9.60
C HIS A 85 -8.64 -0.24 -11.12
N GLY A 86 -9.11 -1.30 -11.77
CA GLY A 86 -9.32 -1.34 -13.23
C GLY A 86 -10.67 -0.80 -13.69
N ARG A 87 -11.64 -0.64 -12.78
CA ARG A 87 -13.02 -0.20 -13.07
C ARG A 87 -13.49 0.81 -12.04
N SER A 88 -14.55 1.57 -12.33
CA SER A 88 -15.13 2.51 -11.37
C SER A 88 -15.51 1.82 -10.06
N VAL A 89 -15.16 2.43 -8.93
CA VAL A 89 -15.52 1.92 -7.60
C VAL A 89 -16.90 2.44 -7.20
N PRO A 90 -17.87 1.56 -6.86
CA PRO A 90 -19.19 1.99 -6.42
C PRO A 90 -19.12 2.85 -5.14
N LYS A 91 -19.97 3.88 -5.05
CA LYS A 91 -20.02 4.81 -3.89
C LYS A 91 -20.08 4.11 -2.52
N PRO A 92 -20.86 3.03 -2.32
CA PRO A 92 -20.86 2.33 -1.03
C PRO A 92 -19.49 1.74 -0.67
N GLN A 93 -18.78 1.16 -1.66
CA GLN A 93 -17.45 0.58 -1.45
C GLN A 93 -16.41 1.66 -1.13
N LEU A 94 -16.50 2.82 -1.81
CA LEU A 94 -15.67 3.99 -1.49
C LEU A 94 -15.87 4.44 -0.05
N ARG A 95 -17.11 4.52 0.42
CA ARG A 95 -17.42 4.92 1.79
C ARG A 95 -16.86 3.93 2.80
N THR A 96 -17.00 2.63 2.54
CA THR A 96 -16.42 1.58 3.40
C THR A 96 -14.90 1.67 3.45
N LEU A 97 -14.23 1.85 2.30
CA LEU A 97 -12.78 1.99 2.22
C LEU A 97 -12.26 3.20 2.99
N ARG A 98 -12.90 4.36 2.82
CA ARG A 98 -12.53 5.59 3.55
C ARG A 98 -12.72 5.43 5.06
N ALA A 99 -13.70 4.64 5.50
CA ALA A 99 -13.93 4.38 6.92
C ALA A 99 -12.92 3.38 7.51
N ALA A 100 -12.50 2.39 6.71
CA ALA A 100 -11.55 1.36 7.11
C ALA A 100 -10.11 1.91 7.04
N LYS A 101 -9.71 2.65 8.07
CA LYS A 101 -8.35 3.13 8.22
C LYS A 101 -7.36 1.95 8.31
N VAL A 102 -6.24 2.04 7.60
CA VAL A 102 -5.12 1.10 7.69
C VAL A 102 -4.07 1.66 8.63
N ARG A 103 -3.41 0.81 9.39
CA ARG A 103 -2.40 1.20 10.39
C ARG A 103 -1.05 0.59 10.07
N LEU A 104 0.01 1.35 10.32
CA LEU A 104 1.39 0.88 10.34
C LEU A 104 2.11 1.65 11.45
N ARG A 105 2.44 0.97 12.55
CA ARG A 105 2.99 1.58 13.77
C ARG A 105 2.09 2.72 14.29
N ASP A 106 2.65 3.90 14.52
CA ASP A 106 1.96 5.11 14.95
C ASP A 106 1.18 5.81 13.81
N ARG A 107 1.30 5.32 12.57
CA ARG A 107 0.65 5.91 11.39
C ARG A 107 -0.69 5.25 11.12
N VAL A 108 -1.68 6.08 10.81
CA VAL A 108 -3.03 5.67 10.44
C VAL A 108 -3.45 6.43 9.19
N SER A 109 -3.78 5.72 8.12
CA SER A 109 -4.08 6.35 6.83
C SER A 109 -5.30 5.72 6.15
N GLN A 110 -6.00 6.51 5.34
CA GLN A 110 -7.07 6.00 4.47
C GLN A 110 -6.46 5.47 3.18
N ALA A 111 -7.08 4.44 2.59
CA ALA A 111 -6.67 3.97 1.28
C ALA A 111 -6.80 5.07 0.24
N VAL A 112 -5.69 5.37 -0.45
CA VAL A 112 -5.69 6.23 -1.64
C VAL A 112 -6.06 5.38 -2.85
N LEU A 113 -6.90 5.93 -3.72
CA LEU A 113 -7.37 5.23 -4.90
C LEU A 113 -6.67 5.77 -6.14
N ILE A 114 -6.14 4.86 -6.94
CA ILE A 114 -5.60 5.15 -8.27
C ILE A 114 -6.21 4.19 -9.29
N ARG A 115 -6.33 4.61 -10.54
CA ARG A 115 -6.69 3.70 -11.63
C ARG A 115 -5.46 2.88 -12.05
N CYS A 116 -5.68 1.63 -12.43
CA CYS A 116 -4.61 0.84 -13.06
C CYS A 116 -4.07 1.55 -14.30
N GLY A 117 -2.75 1.61 -14.43
CA GLY A 117 -2.05 2.38 -15.47
C GLY A 117 -1.75 3.84 -15.10
N GLU A 118 -2.26 4.34 -13.97
CA GLU A 118 -1.84 5.65 -13.46
C GLU A 118 -0.49 5.58 -12.74
N PRO A 119 0.32 6.66 -12.79
CA PRO A 119 1.58 6.73 -12.05
C PRO A 119 1.39 6.64 -10.54
N LEU A 120 2.21 5.85 -9.86
CA LEU A 120 2.18 5.67 -8.40
C LEU A 120 2.34 6.99 -7.63
N ARG A 121 3.13 7.93 -8.17
CA ARG A 121 3.33 9.27 -7.57
C ARG A 121 2.02 10.00 -7.26
N LYS A 122 0.96 9.78 -8.06
CA LYS A 122 -0.37 10.36 -7.80
C LYS A 122 -0.93 9.98 -6.43
N ALA A 123 -0.57 8.79 -5.93
CA ALA A 123 -0.96 8.35 -4.60
C ALA A 123 -0.02 8.88 -3.51
N LEU A 124 1.29 8.91 -3.77
CA LEU A 124 2.30 9.34 -2.80
C LEU A 124 2.18 10.85 -2.51
N ASP A 125 1.95 11.68 -3.53
CA ASP A 125 1.77 13.12 -3.37
C ASP A 125 0.52 13.50 -2.54
N HIS A 126 -0.39 12.55 -2.29
CA HIS A 126 -1.65 12.78 -1.57
C HIS A 126 -1.46 13.06 -0.07
N VAL A 127 -0.27 12.81 0.50
CA VAL A 127 0.04 13.00 1.93
C VAL A 127 0.97 14.21 2.17
N SER A 128 1.50 14.82 1.11
CA SER A 128 2.41 15.97 1.19
C SER A 128 1.71 17.34 1.29
N GLY A 129 0.43 17.36 1.70
CA GLY A 129 -0.42 18.56 1.77
C GLY A 129 -0.98 18.83 3.16
#